data_AF-A0A0D8ZYU1-F1
#
_entry.id   AF-A0A0D8ZYU1-F1
#
_cell.length_a   1.000
_cell.length_b   1.000
_cell.length_c   1.000
_cell.angle_alpha   90.00
_cell.angle_beta   90.00
_cell.angle_gamma   90.00
#
_symmetry.space_group_name_H-M   'P 1'
#
loop_
_entity.id
_entity.type
_entity.pdbx_description
1 polymer ?
#
loop_
_entity_poly.entity_id
_entity_poly.type
_entity_poly.pdbx_seq_one_letter_code
_entity_poly.pdbx_strand_id
1 'polypeptide(L)' 'MSNTNVSEIYESFSEDDTNRYLADGWVIVAVVSGTRHLAGEKEVGPIYVLGKPADEGAGFFD' A
#
# COMPACT_ATOMS: atom_id res chain seq x y z
N MET A 1 0.75 10.81 -16.26
CA MET A 1 1.11 10.14 -15.00
C MET A 1 0.53 10.98 -13.88
N SER A 2 -0.53 10.51 -13.23
CA SER A 2 -1.07 11.19 -12.05
C SER A 2 -0.05 11.05 -10.94
N ASN A 3 0.52 12.17 -10.50
CA ASN A 3 1.48 12.19 -9.43
C ASN A 3 0.69 12.14 -8.12
N THR A 4 0.32 10.94 -7.67
CA THR A 4 -0.41 10.79 -6.40
C THR A 4 0.48 11.32 -5.28
N ASN A 5 0.06 12.40 -4.63
CA ASN A 5 0.74 12.91 -3.45
C ASN A 5 0.47 11.93 -2.30
N VAL A 6 1.50 11.28 -1.80
CA VAL A 6 1.38 10.24 -0.76
C VAL A 6 2.04 10.76 0.51
N SER A 7 1.31 10.74 1.62
CA SER A 7 1.79 11.19 2.93
C SER A 7 2.46 10.07 3.73
N GLU A 8 2.02 8.83 3.53
CA GLU A 8 2.47 7.66 4.28
C GLU A 8 2.64 6.45 3.35
N ILE A 9 3.69 5.66 3.57
CA ILE A 9 3.97 4.42 2.82
C ILE A 9 3.90 3.23 3.77
N TYR A 10 3.27 2.15 3.32
CA TYR A 10 3.18 0.89 4.04
C TYR A 10 3.43 -0.30 3.10
N GLU A 11 4.16 -1.31 3.56
CA GLU A 11 4.48 -2.51 2.79
C GLU A 11 3.76 -3.72 3.38
N SER A 12 2.94 -4.39 2.57
CA SER A 12 2.22 -5.59 2.98
C SER A 12 2.61 -6.81 2.14
N PHE A 13 2.79 -7.94 2.83
CA PHE A 13 3.10 -9.24 2.22
C PHE A 13 1.85 -10.14 2.14
N SER A 14 0.67 -9.62 2.52
CA SER A 14 -0.57 -10.38 2.59
C SER A 14 -1.67 -9.65 1.83
N GLU A 15 -2.40 -10.39 1.00
CA GLU A 15 -3.55 -9.84 0.27
C GLU A 15 -4.66 -9.40 1.23
N ASP A 16 -4.89 -10.13 2.32
CA ASP A 16 -5.91 -9.77 3.32
C ASP A 16 -5.61 -8.42 3.98
N ASP A 17 -4.36 -8.22 4.38
CA ASP A 17 -3.92 -6.98 5.01
C ASP A 17 -3.93 -5.82 4.00
N THR A 18 -3.46 -6.06 2.78
CA THR A 18 -3.54 -5.09 1.67
C THR A 18 -4.98 -4.62 1.44
N ASN A 19 -5.94 -5.55 1.42
CA ASN A 19 -7.35 -5.23 1.22
C ASN A 19 -7.94 -4.34 2.32
N ARG A 20 -7.45 -4.44 3.57
CA ARG A 20 -7.90 -3.56 4.67
C ARG A 20 -7.48 -2.11 4.42
N TYR A 21 -6.23 -1.89 4.01
CA TYR A 21 -5.74 -0.54 3.69
C TYR A 21 -6.43 0.05 2.45
N LEU A 22 -6.68 -0.78 1.43
CA LEU A 22 -7.46 -0.35 0.26
C LEU A 22 -8.89 0.08 0.66
N ALA A 23 -9.53 -0.63 1.61
CA ALA A 23 -10.83 -0.25 2.14
C ALA A 23 -10.79 1.06 2.96
N ASP A 24 -9.65 1.37 3.57
CA ASP A 24 -9.38 2.63 4.29
C ASP A 24 -9.02 3.80 3.33
N GLY A 25 -9.04 3.57 2.01
CA GLY A 25 -8.80 4.60 1.00
C GLY A 25 -7.33 4.76 0.59
N TRP A 26 -6.45 3.85 1.01
CA TRP A 26 -5.08 3.80 0.51
C TRP A 26 -5.05 3.28 -0.93
N VAL A 27 -3.94 3.53 -1.64
CA VAL A 27 -3.75 3.07 -3.02
C VAL A 27 -2.47 2.26 -3.16
N ILE A 28 -2.48 1.26 -4.05
CA ILE A 28 -1.24 0.56 -4.43
C ILE A 28 -0.41 1.48 -5.31
N VAL A 29 0.82 1.76 -4.89
CA VAL A 29 1.78 2.60 -5.64
C VAL A 29 2.82 1.76 -6.36
N ALA A 30 3.11 0.56 -5.87
CA ALA A 30 3.98 -0.41 -6.52
C ALA A 30 3.67 -1.84 -6.06
N VAL A 31 3.97 -2.80 -6.92
CA VAL A 31 4.01 -4.22 -6.57
C VAL A 31 5.38 -4.75 -6.96
N VAL A 32 6.12 -5.28 -5.99
CA VAL A 32 7.49 -5.76 -6.19
C VAL A 32 7.63 -7.21 -5.71
N SER A 33 8.59 -7.93 -6.28
CA SER A 33 8.92 -9.29 -5.82
C SER A 33 9.80 -9.21 -4.58
N GLY A 34 9.31 -9.77 -3.47
CA GLY A 34 10.00 -9.80 -2.19
C GLY A 34 10.28 -11.21 -1.71
N THR A 35 11.18 -11.31 -0.72
CA THR A 35 11.42 -12.55 0.01
C THR A 35 10.84 -12.42 1.42
N ARG A 36 10.06 -13.40 1.87
CA ARG A 36 9.61 -13.51 3.26
C ARG A 36 10.05 -14.85 3.87
N HIS A 37 10.20 -14.88 5.19
CA HIS A 37 10.45 -16.10 5.95
C HIS A 37 9.19 -16.46 6.72
N LEU A 38 8.49 -17.51 6.30
CA LEU A 38 7.27 -17.99 6.92
C LEU A 38 7.54 -19.38 7.52
N ALA A 39 7.32 -19.54 8.82
CA ALA A 39 7.55 -20.81 9.53
C ALA A 39 8.97 -21.42 9.34
N GLY A 40 9.98 -20.57 9.07
CA GLY A 40 11.35 -21.01 8.81
C GLY A 40 11.66 -21.33 7.34
N GLU A 41 10.65 -21.27 6.45
CA GLU A 41 10.81 -21.46 5.02
C GLU A 41 10.92 -20.11 4.29
N LYS A 42 11.85 -20.03 3.34
CA LYS A 42 12.04 -18.86 2.49
C LYS A 42 11.09 -18.93 1.31
N GLU A 43 10.16 -17.99 1.22
CA GLU A 43 9.21 -17.88 0.11
C GLU A 43 9.44 -16.57 -0.66
N VAL A 44 9.32 -16.63 -1.98
CA VAL A 44 9.33 -15.44 -2.84
C VAL A 44 7.89 -15.14 -3.23
N GLY A 45 7.44 -13.92 -2.95
CA GLY A 45 6.06 -13.51 -3.18
C GLY A 45 5.93 -11.99 -3.40
N PRO A 46 4.73 -11.52 -3.73
CA PRO A 46 4.50 -10.10 -3.95
C PRO A 46 4.59 -9.32 -2.62
N ILE A 47 5.18 -8.13 -2.70
CA ILE A 47 5.06 -7.06 -1.71
C ILE A 47 4.21 -5.97 -2.34
N TYR A 48 3.10 -5.66 -1.69
CA TYR A 48 2.23 -4.55 -2.05
C TYR A 48 2.71 -3.30 -1.31
N VAL A 49 3.18 -2.31 -2.07
CA VAL A 49 3.53 -1.00 -1.52
C VAL A 49 2.30 -0.12 -1.62
N LEU A 50 1.76 0.25 -0.47
CA LEU A 50 0.57 1.08 -0.30
C LEU A 50 1.00 2.50 0.04
N GLY A 51 0.35 3.46 -0.61
CA GLY A 51 0.47 4.87 -0.29
C GLY A 51 -0.85 5.39 0.23
N LYS A 52 -0.83 6.06 1.39
CA LYS A 52 -1.95 6.88 1.84
C LYS A 52 -1.94 8.18 1.07
N PRO A 53 -2.99 8.52 0.31
CA PRO A 53 -3.10 9.83 -0.29
C PRO A 53 -2.92 10.88 0.80
N ALA A 54 -2.08 11.88 0.55
CA ALA A 54 -2.11 13.07 1.37
C ALA A 54 -3.53 13.64 1.26
N ASP A 55 -4.14 13.98 2.40
CA ASP A 55 -5.33 14.81 2.41
C ASP A 55 -4.92 16.11 1.69
N GLU A 56 -5.23 16.22 0.40
CA GLU A 56 -5.32 17.52 -0.26
C GLU A 56 -6.52 18.15 0.40
N GLY A 57 -6.26 18.77 1.56
CA GLY A 57 -7.22 19.02 2.62
C GLY A 57 -8.54 19.40 2.02
N ALA A 58 -9.57 18.60 2.34
CA ALA A 58 -10.95 18.78 1.89
C ALA A 58 -11.18 20.24 1.50
N GLY A 59 -11.14 20.50 0.19
CA GLY A 59 -11.50 21.78 -0.37
C GLY A 59 -12.97 21.97 -0.06
N PHE A 60 -13.27 22.46 1.14
CA PHE A 60 -14.55 23.02 1.50
C PHE A 60 -14.71 24.28 0.65
N PHE A 61 -15.22 24.08 -0.57
CA PHE A 61 -15.82 25.12 -1.40
C PHE A 61 -17.27 24.70 -1.65
N ASP A 62 -18.16 25.03 -0.71
CA ASP A 62 -19.26 26.01 -0.83
C ASP A 62 -20.14 25.93 0.43
#